data_AF-A0A5B7F0R2-F1
#
_entry.id   AF-A0A5B7F0R2-F1
#
_cell.length_a   1.000
_cell.length_b   1.000
_cell.length_c   1.000
_cell.angle_alpha   90.00
_cell.angle_beta   90.00
_cell.angle_gamma   90.00
#
_symmetry.space_group_name_H-M   'P 1'
#
loop_
_entity.id
_entity.type
_entity.pdbx_description
1 polymer ?
#
loop_
_entity_poly.entity_id
_entity_poly.type
_entity_poly.pdbx_seq_one_letter_code
_entity_poly.pdbx_strand_id
1 'polypeptide(L)'
;MQENITLVEETKEKAGVSLENEDVYMASTFKEFVQVMVLKMRGGDTKPVFEYDAIKMHINNMDIEFPNQLFIDGQFVDATSGKFLKSINPATEELICDVHAAGKEDVDKAVAAAKKAFYEGPWGTMNARDRGTLIFRYLSD
;
A
#
# COMPACT_ATOMS: atom_id res chain seq x y z
N MET A 1 -16.78 -4.33 25.92
CA MET A 1 -15.92 -3.16 26.24
C MET A 1 -14.71 -3.55 27.08
N GLN A 2 -14.87 -4.32 28.16
CA GLN A 2 -13.74 -4.77 29.00
C GLN A 2 -12.73 -5.68 28.27
N GLU A 3 -13.19 -6.59 27.39
CA GLU A 3 -12.32 -7.54 26.64
C GLU A 3 -11.34 -6.86 25.68
N ASN A 4 -11.77 -5.83 24.96
CA ASN A 4 -10.89 -5.11 24.03
C ASN A 4 -9.77 -4.35 24.76
N ILE A 5 -10.04 -3.85 25.97
CA ILE A 5 -9.05 -3.13 26.78
C ILE A 5 -7.97 -4.10 27.28
N THR A 6 -8.36 -5.26 27.79
CA THR A 6 -7.41 -6.29 28.26
C THR A 6 -6.54 -6.82 27.11
N LEU A 7 -7.13 -7.05 25.93
CA LEU A 7 -6.39 -7.50 24.75
C LEU A 7 -5.34 -6.47 24.30
N VAL A 8 -5.68 -5.19 24.29
CA VAL A 8 -4.76 -4.10 23.91
C VAL A 8 -3.59 -4.01 24.90
N GLU A 9 -3.87 -4.07 26.20
CA GLU A 9 -2.83 -3.99 27.24
C GLU A 9 -1.90 -5.22 27.23
N GLU A 10 -2.45 -6.44 27.11
CA GLU A 10 -1.62 -7.66 26.98
C GLU A 10 -0.76 -7.65 25.71
N THR A 11 -1.28 -7.07 24.62
CA THR A 11 -0.54 -6.97 23.36
C THR A 11 0.58 -5.94 23.45
N LYS A 12 0.35 -4.78 24.10
CA LYS A 12 1.41 -3.80 24.39
C LYS A 12 2.55 -4.43 25.20
N GLU A 13 2.21 -5.21 26.22
CA GLU A 13 3.18 -5.84 27.11
C GLU A 13 4.01 -6.92 26.40
N LYS A 14 3.38 -7.79 25.59
CA LYS A 14 4.08 -8.88 24.88
C LYS A 14 4.83 -8.42 23.62
N ALA A 15 4.31 -7.41 22.91
CA ALA A 15 4.90 -6.95 21.65
C ALA A 15 5.92 -5.82 21.82
N GLY A 16 5.96 -5.15 22.99
CA GLY A 16 6.89 -4.05 23.25
C GLY A 16 6.64 -2.80 22.40
N VAL A 17 5.39 -2.60 21.94
CA VAL A 17 5.02 -1.51 21.02
C VAL A 17 4.18 -0.44 21.71
N SER A 18 4.55 0.83 21.47
CA SER A 18 3.76 1.99 21.89
C SER A 18 2.63 2.26 20.90
N LEU A 19 1.40 1.88 21.27
CA LEU A 19 0.17 2.27 20.56
C LEU A 19 -0.37 3.58 21.14
N GLU A 20 -0.69 4.53 20.26
CA GLU A 20 -1.45 5.71 20.66
C GLU A 20 -2.94 5.36 20.69
N ASN A 21 -3.74 6.13 21.42
CA ASN A 21 -5.16 5.87 21.52
C ASN A 21 -5.84 5.92 20.14
N GLU A 22 -5.40 6.83 19.26
CA GLU A 22 -5.94 6.97 17.90
C GLU A 22 -5.77 5.69 17.06
N ASP A 23 -4.63 5.00 17.16
CA ASP A 23 -4.38 3.74 16.45
C ASP A 23 -5.37 2.63 16.85
N VAL A 24 -5.71 2.60 18.14
CA VAL A 24 -6.64 1.62 18.71
C VAL A 24 -8.09 1.98 18.36
N TYR A 25 -8.42 3.27 18.31
CA TYR A 25 -9.76 3.74 17.96
C TYR A 25 -10.07 3.64 16.47
N MET A 26 -9.08 3.87 15.60
CA MET A 26 -9.25 3.79 14.14
C MET A 26 -9.30 2.35 13.62
N ALA A 27 -8.75 1.39 14.39
CA ALA A 27 -8.83 -0.03 14.11
C ALA A 27 -10.11 -0.64 14.73
N SER A 28 -11.22 -0.49 14.02
CA SER A 28 -12.54 -0.94 14.47
C SER A 28 -12.71 -2.46 14.46
N THR A 29 -11.90 -3.18 13.67
CA THR A 29 -11.90 -4.64 13.59
C THR A 29 -10.61 -5.26 14.12
N PHE A 30 -10.68 -6.50 14.61
CA PHE A 30 -9.48 -7.23 15.07
C PHE A 30 -8.42 -7.36 13.97
N LYS A 31 -8.85 -7.53 12.71
CA LYS A 31 -7.94 -7.60 11.55
C LYS A 31 -7.19 -6.28 11.35
N GLU A 32 -7.90 -5.14 11.40
CA GLU A 32 -7.29 -3.81 11.34
C GLU A 32 -6.32 -3.59 12.50
N PHE A 33 -6.70 -4.01 13.71
CA PHE A 33 -5.85 -3.85 14.89
C PHE A 33 -4.55 -4.64 14.79
N VAL A 34 -4.62 -5.90 14.37
CA VAL A 34 -3.44 -6.74 14.13
C VAL A 34 -2.55 -6.15 13.04
N GLN A 35 -3.13 -5.60 11.97
CA GLN A 35 -2.36 -4.94 10.91
C GLN A 35 -1.65 -3.69 11.42
N VAL A 36 -2.35 -2.82 12.15
CA VAL A 36 -1.78 -1.61 12.77
C VAL A 36 -0.65 -1.98 13.73
N MET A 37 -0.83 -3.04 14.52
CA MET A 37 0.19 -3.57 15.41
C MET A 37 1.43 -4.06 14.67
N VAL A 38 1.26 -4.88 13.65
CA VAL A 38 2.36 -5.39 12.82
C VAL A 38 3.09 -4.24 12.14
N LEU A 39 2.38 -3.21 11.67
CA LEU A 39 2.99 -2.02 11.05
C LEU A 39 3.81 -1.21 12.04
N LYS A 40 3.29 -0.97 13.25
CA LYS A 40 4.03 -0.28 14.31
C LYS A 40 5.23 -1.08 14.82
N MET A 41 5.11 -2.41 14.96
CA MET A 41 6.24 -3.30 15.28
C MET A 41 7.38 -3.16 14.25
N ARG A 42 7.05 -2.90 12.98
CA ARG A 42 8.01 -2.74 11.89
C ARG A 42 8.52 -1.30 11.73
N GLY A 43 8.23 -0.41 12.68
CA GLY A 43 8.63 1.00 12.65
C GLY A 43 7.96 1.80 11.54
N GLY A 44 6.75 1.41 11.12
CA GLY A 44 5.91 2.17 10.21
C GLY A 44 4.93 3.02 10.99
N ASP A 45 4.77 4.27 10.56
CA ASP A 45 3.57 5.02 10.90
C ASP A 45 2.36 4.43 10.18
N THR A 46 1.17 4.72 10.69
CA THR A 46 -0.12 4.46 10.05
C THR A 46 0.00 4.88 8.58
N LYS A 47 -0.03 3.91 7.67
CA LYS A 47 0.26 4.12 6.24
C LYS A 47 -0.53 5.32 5.71
N PRO A 48 0.01 6.11 4.76
CA PRO A 48 -0.85 6.93 3.93
C PRO A 48 -1.91 6.01 3.31
N VAL A 49 -3.17 6.34 3.54
CA VAL A 49 -4.29 5.66 2.90
C VAL A 49 -4.14 5.95 1.40
N PHE A 50 -3.61 4.98 0.65
CA PHE A 50 -3.69 5.05 -0.80
C PHE A 50 -5.16 4.80 -1.15
N GLU A 51 -5.87 5.85 -1.54
CA GLU A 51 -7.20 5.73 -2.09
C GLU A 51 -7.10 5.24 -3.53
N TYR A 52 -7.75 4.12 -3.81
CA TYR A 52 -7.86 3.55 -5.15
C TYR A 52 -9.13 2.73 -5.28
N ASP A 53 -9.59 2.57 -6.51
CA ASP A 53 -10.73 1.70 -6.80
C ASP A 53 -10.27 0.24 -6.77
N ALA A 54 -10.57 -0.43 -5.65
CA ALA A 54 -10.13 -1.79 -5.40
C ALA A 54 -11.00 -2.83 -6.13
N ILE A 55 -10.35 -3.71 -6.91
CA ILE A 55 -10.98 -4.94 -7.40
C ILE A 55 -10.89 -5.98 -6.31
N LYS A 56 -12.02 -6.60 -5.98
CA LYS A 56 -12.14 -7.64 -4.97
C LYS A 56 -12.30 -8.99 -5.62
N MET A 57 -11.53 -9.98 -5.18
CA MET A 57 -11.64 -11.36 -5.67
C MET A 57 -11.45 -12.36 -4.53
N HIS A 58 -12.12 -13.51 -4.63
CA HIS A 58 -11.93 -14.63 -3.71
C HIS A 58 -11.18 -15.77 -4.42
N ILE A 59 -9.90 -15.96 -4.11
CA ILE A 59 -9.01 -16.93 -4.77
C ILE A 59 -8.15 -17.62 -3.72
N ASN A 60 -7.85 -18.91 -3.89
CA ASN A 60 -7.03 -19.69 -2.96
C ASN A 60 -7.49 -19.58 -1.50
N ASN A 61 -8.81 -19.54 -1.29
CA ASN A 61 -9.45 -19.39 0.01
C ASN A 61 -9.06 -18.09 0.75
N MET A 62 -8.72 -17.04 -0.01
CA MET A 62 -8.37 -15.71 0.46
C MET A 62 -9.17 -14.64 -0.30
N ASP A 63 -9.62 -13.61 0.42
CA ASP A 63 -10.14 -12.39 -0.19
C ASP A 63 -8.98 -11.43 -0.47
N ILE A 64 -8.76 -11.14 -1.76
CA ILE A 64 -7.74 -10.22 -2.22
C ILE A 64 -8.38 -8.93 -2.73
N GLU A 65 -7.72 -7.81 -2.46
CA GLU A 65 -8.08 -6.49 -2.97
C GLU A 65 -6.84 -5.90 -3.65
N PHE A 66 -6.97 -5.42 -4.89
CA PHE A 66 -5.86 -4.84 -5.63
C PHE A 66 -6.31 -3.72 -6.59
N PRO A 67 -5.44 -2.74 -6.87
CA PRO A 67 -5.71 -1.64 -7.81
C PRO A 67 -5.55 -2.09 -9.27
N ASN A 68 -6.26 -1.44 -10.19
CA ASN A 68 -6.06 -1.54 -11.65
C ASN A 68 -5.65 -0.23 -12.34
N GLN A 69 -5.51 0.84 -11.57
CA GLN A 69 -5.14 2.18 -12.01
C GLN A 69 -3.62 2.31 -12.23
N LEU A 70 -3.21 3.39 -12.90
CA LEU A 70 -1.79 3.74 -13.02
C LEU A 70 -1.27 4.28 -11.68
N PHE A 71 -0.04 3.96 -11.30
CA PHE A 71 0.58 4.54 -10.11
C PHE A 71 1.61 5.59 -10.50
N ILE A 72 1.27 6.87 -10.37
CA ILE A 72 2.08 8.02 -10.81
C ILE A 72 2.17 9.03 -9.67
N ASP A 73 3.39 9.52 -9.38
CA ASP A 73 3.67 10.50 -8.32
C ASP A 73 3.11 10.13 -6.94
N GLY A 74 3.14 8.83 -6.62
CA GLY A 74 2.67 8.30 -5.32
C GLY A 74 1.15 8.12 -5.22
N GLN A 75 0.41 8.23 -6.32
CA GLN A 75 -1.05 8.14 -6.34
C GLN A 75 -1.55 7.18 -7.42
N PHE A 76 -2.71 6.56 -7.17
CA PHE A 76 -3.45 5.82 -8.19
C PHE A 76 -4.28 6.79 -9.02
N VAL A 77 -4.11 6.73 -10.34
CA VAL A 77 -4.75 7.63 -11.30
C VAL A 77 -5.26 6.88 -12.52
N ASP A 78 -6.38 7.35 -13.06
CA ASP A 78 -6.92 6.83 -14.32
C ASP A 78 -6.03 7.22 -15.49
N ALA A 79 -5.88 6.30 -16.45
CA ALA A 79 -5.23 6.61 -17.73
C ALA A 79 -5.95 7.74 -18.46
N THR A 80 -5.20 8.76 -18.89
CA THR A 80 -5.72 9.86 -19.72
C THR A 80 -6.32 9.40 -21.04
N SER A 81 -5.86 8.26 -21.56
CA SER A 81 -6.35 7.69 -22.81
C SER A 81 -7.76 7.11 -22.72
N GLY A 82 -8.25 6.82 -21.51
CA GLY A 82 -9.51 6.09 -21.26
C GLY A 82 -9.53 4.65 -21.79
N LYS A 83 -8.38 4.14 -22.23
CA LYS A 83 -8.25 2.78 -22.75
C LYS A 83 -7.92 1.81 -21.63
N PHE A 84 -8.32 0.56 -21.82
CA PHE A 84 -8.06 -0.53 -20.90
C PHE A 84 -7.44 -1.72 -21.63
N LEU A 85 -6.62 -2.48 -20.92
CA LEU A 85 -6.07 -3.77 -21.31
C LEU A 85 -6.73 -4.87 -20.50
N LYS A 86 -7.10 -5.97 -21.15
CA LYS A 86 -7.69 -7.13 -20.49
C LYS A 86 -6.59 -7.96 -19.81
N SER A 87 -6.68 -8.09 -18.49
CA SER A 87 -5.88 -9.05 -17.74
C SER A 87 -6.62 -10.39 -17.72
N ILE A 88 -6.07 -11.39 -18.40
CA ILE A 88 -6.70 -12.70 -18.58
C ILE A 88 -5.94 -13.73 -17.77
N ASN A 89 -6.67 -14.60 -17.07
CA ASN A 89 -6.08 -15.71 -16.34
C ASN A 89 -5.53 -16.76 -17.33
N PRO A 90 -4.22 -17.07 -17.34
CA PRO A 90 -3.65 -18.02 -18.28
C PRO A 90 -4.09 -19.47 -18.04
N ALA A 91 -4.65 -19.80 -16.87
CA ALA A 91 -5.11 -21.16 -16.54
C ALA A 91 -6.57 -21.42 -16.95
N THR A 92 -7.43 -20.39 -16.92
CA THR A 92 -8.88 -20.53 -17.19
C THR A 92 -9.35 -19.75 -18.41
N GLU A 93 -8.50 -18.89 -18.98
CA GLU A 93 -8.84 -17.92 -20.04
C GLU A 93 -9.92 -16.91 -19.65
N GLU A 94 -10.29 -16.85 -18.36
CA GLU A 94 -11.29 -15.91 -17.86
C GLU A 94 -10.68 -14.52 -17.62
N LEU A 95 -11.51 -13.49 -17.79
CA LEU A 95 -11.13 -12.11 -17.50
C LEU A 95 -10.97 -11.93 -15.98
N ILE A 96 -9.79 -11.50 -15.54
CA ILE A 96 -9.52 -11.09 -14.16
C ILE A 96 -10.07 -9.67 -13.95
N CYS A 97 -9.59 -8.73 -14.78
CA CYS A 97 -10.03 -7.34 -14.76
C CYS A 97 -9.56 -6.57 -16.00
N ASP A 98 -10.12 -5.37 -16.19
CA ASP A 98 -9.63 -4.37 -17.12
C ASP A 98 -8.62 -3.45 -16.39
N VAL A 99 -7.39 -3.35 -16.91
CA VAL A 99 -6.29 -2.53 -16.35
C VAL A 99 -6.11 -1.28 -17.19
N HIS A 100 -5.88 -0.12 -16.56
CA HIS A 100 -5.71 1.15 -17.27
C HIS A 100 -4.51 1.10 -18.24
N ALA A 101 -4.74 1.48 -19.49
CA ALA A 101 -3.71 1.49 -20.53
C ALA A 101 -3.07 2.88 -20.61
N ALA A 102 -1.83 3.00 -20.15
CA ALA A 102 -1.09 4.26 -20.17
C ALA A 102 -0.93 4.81 -21.60
N GLY A 103 -1.31 6.07 -21.79
CA GLY A 103 -1.07 6.84 -23.00
C GLY A 103 0.24 7.61 -22.97
N LYS A 104 0.53 8.36 -24.04
CA LYS A 104 1.71 9.22 -24.12
C LYS A 104 1.74 10.26 -22.99
N GLU A 105 0.61 10.89 -22.70
CA GLU A 105 0.52 11.91 -21.65
C GLU A 105 0.78 11.33 -20.25
N ASP A 106 0.32 10.11 -19.98
CA ASP A 106 0.58 9.42 -18.71
C ASP A 106 2.08 9.12 -18.56
N VAL A 107 2.74 8.70 -19.65
CA VAL A 107 4.19 8.49 -19.68
C VAL A 107 4.94 9.80 -19.41
N ASP A 108 4.54 10.89 -20.07
CA ASP A 108 5.16 12.20 -19.85
C ASP A 108 5.01 12.66 -18.39
N LYS A 109 3.83 12.47 -17.77
CA LYS A 109 3.60 12.74 -16.35
C LYS A 109 4.48 11.87 -15.44
N ALA A 110 4.55 10.57 -15.71
CA ALA A 110 5.37 9.63 -14.93
C ALA A 110 6.86 9.99 -14.99
N VAL A 111 7.37 10.35 -16.18
CA VAL A 111 8.75 10.78 -16.36
C VAL A 111 9.02 12.10 -15.64
N ALA A 112 8.09 13.06 -15.72
CA ALA A 112 8.21 14.33 -14.99
C ALA A 112 8.25 14.12 -13.47
N ALA A 113 7.38 13.27 -12.93
CA ALA A 113 7.35 12.91 -11.51
C ALA A 113 8.65 12.23 -11.07
N ALA A 114 9.14 11.25 -11.84
CA ALA A 114 10.41 10.58 -11.57
C ALA A 114 11.60 11.56 -11.60
N LYS A 115 11.61 12.49 -12.57
CA LYS A 115 12.64 13.53 -12.68
C LYS A 115 12.63 14.45 -11.46
N LYS A 116 11.44 14.91 -11.05
CA LYS A 116 11.28 15.74 -9.84
C LYS A 116 11.75 14.99 -8.60
N ALA A 117 11.33 13.74 -8.41
CA ALA A 117 11.75 12.92 -7.28
C ALA A 117 13.28 12.71 -7.23
N PHE A 118 13.93 12.62 -8.40
CA PHE A 118 15.37 12.46 -8.49
C PHE A 118 16.16 13.75 -8.20
N TYR A 119 15.75 14.89 -8.76
CA TYR A 119 16.52 16.14 -8.61
C TYR A 119 16.13 16.98 -7.39
N GLU A 120 14.86 16.97 -7.02
CA GLU A 120 14.29 17.82 -5.95
C GLU A 120 13.83 16.99 -4.75
N GLY A 121 13.59 15.68 -4.95
CA GLY A 121 13.09 14.79 -3.92
C GLY A 121 14.18 14.25 -2.98
N PRO A 122 13.77 13.72 -1.81
CA PRO A 122 14.69 13.20 -0.82
C PRO A 122 15.50 12.01 -1.34
N TRP A 123 14.96 11.25 -2.30
CA TRP A 123 15.62 10.03 -2.83
C TRP A 123 16.96 10.32 -3.50
N GLY A 124 17.06 11.42 -4.26
CA GLY A 124 18.30 11.81 -4.95
C GLY A 124 19.40 12.27 -4.00
N THR A 125 19.04 12.97 -2.93
CA THR A 125 19.97 13.55 -1.95
C THR A 125 20.27 12.63 -0.77
N MET A 126 19.49 11.56 -0.59
CA MET A 126 19.64 10.63 0.53
C MET A 126 20.96 9.85 0.46
N ASN A 127 21.58 9.64 1.61
CA ASN A 127 22.82 8.87 1.68
C ASN A 127 22.58 7.41 1.24
N ALA A 128 23.63 6.73 0.77
CA ALA A 128 23.49 5.37 0.24
C ALA A 128 23.01 4.36 1.29
N ARG A 129 23.33 4.56 2.57
CA ARG A 129 22.96 3.67 3.67
C ARG A 129 21.46 3.72 3.92
N ASP A 130 20.90 4.91 4.07
CA ASP A 130 19.49 5.16 4.35
C ASP A 130 18.62 4.70 3.17
N ARG A 131 19.07 4.95 1.92
CA ARG A 131 18.42 4.35 0.74
C ARG A 131 18.43 2.83 0.80
N GLY A 132 19.56 2.25 1.18
CA GLY A 132 19.68 0.81 1.41
C GLY A 132 18.68 0.33 2.46
N THR A 133 18.56 1.02 3.59
CA THR A 133 17.58 0.71 4.64
C THR A 133 16.14 0.75 4.13
N LEU A 134 15.77 1.75 3.31
CA LEU A 134 14.44 1.82 2.70
C LEU A 134 14.17 0.66 1.73
N ILE A 135 15.15 0.30 0.90
CA ILE A 135 15.04 -0.85 -0.02
C ILE A 135 14.92 -2.15 0.78
N PHE A 136 15.75 -2.35 1.81
CA PHE A 136 15.70 -3.52 2.67
C PHE A 136 14.35 -3.65 3.36
N ARG A 137 13.83 -2.54 3.89
CA ARG A 137 12.51 -2.49 4.50
C ARG A 137 11.43 -2.96 3.52
N TYR A 138 11.44 -2.46 2.29
CA TYR A 138 10.49 -2.85 1.25
C TYR A 138 10.58 -4.34 0.87
N LEU A 139 11.79 -4.93 0.87
CA LEU A 139 11.99 -6.35 0.56
C LEU A 139 11.58 -7.28 1.71
N SER A 140 11.62 -6.80 2.94
CA SER A 140 11.27 -7.59 4.13
C SER A 140 9.79 -7.53 4.51
N ASP A 141 8.99 -6.72 3.81
CA ASP A 141 7.57 -6.50 4.07
C ASP A 141 6.66 -7.52 3.36
#